data_AF-A6N076-F1
#
_entry.id   AF-A6N076-F1
#
_cell.length_a   1.000
_cell.length_b   1.000
_cell.length_c   1.000
_cell.angle_alpha   90.00
_cell.angle_beta   90.00
_cell.angle_gamma   90.00
#
_symmetry.space_group_name_H-M   'P 1'
#
loop_
_entity.id
_entity.type
_entity.pdbx_description
1 polymer ?
#
loop_
_entity_poly.entity_id
_entity_poly.type
_entity_poly.pdbx_seq_one_letter_code
_entity_poly.pdbx_strand_id
1 'polypeptide(L)'
;MGRRPARCYRQIKNKPYPKSRYCRGVPDPKIRIYDVGMKKKGVDEFPYCVHLVSWEKENASSEALEAARIVCNYYMTKNAGKDAFPLRVRVHPFLVL
;
A
#
# COMPACT_ATOMS: atom_id res chain seq x y z
N MET A 1 -16.40 -14.04 -9.47
CA MET A 1 -15.27 -14.78 -10.09
C MET A 1 -14.18 -14.94 -9.04
N GLY A 2 -13.74 -16.17 -8.77
CA GLY A 2 -12.74 -16.43 -7.74
C GLY A 2 -11.39 -15.82 -8.10
N ARG A 3 -10.74 -15.17 -7.13
CA ARG A 3 -9.46 -14.52 -7.36
C ARG A 3 -8.34 -15.57 -7.36
N ARG A 4 -7.39 -15.46 -8.29
CA ARG A 4 -6.22 -16.35 -8.32
C ARG A 4 -5.36 -16.14 -7.07
N PRO A 5 -4.79 -17.22 -6.49
CA PRO A 5 -3.87 -17.11 -5.37
C PRO A 5 -2.64 -16.23 -5.69
N ALA A 6 -2.19 -15.43 -4.72
CA ALA A 6 -1.09 -14.47 -4.90
C ALA A 6 0.25 -15.12 -5.29
N ARG A 7 0.46 -16.41 -4.97
CA ARG A 7 1.65 -17.19 -5.37
C ARG A 7 1.90 -17.17 -6.88
N CYS A 8 0.85 -17.01 -7.69
CA CYS A 8 0.97 -16.95 -9.15
C CYS A 8 1.66 -15.67 -9.64
N TYR A 9 1.60 -14.59 -8.86
CA TYR A 9 2.03 -13.25 -9.25
C TYR A 9 3.21 -12.71 -8.45
N ARG A 10 3.63 -13.42 -7.39
CA ARG A 10 4.71 -13.00 -6.47
C ARG A 10 6.00 -12.64 -7.21
N GLN A 11 6.41 -13.48 -8.15
CA GLN A 11 7.63 -13.28 -8.93
C GLN A 11 7.42 -12.28 -10.07
N ILE A 12 8.34 -11.32 -10.19
CA ILE A 12 8.34 -10.35 -11.29
C ILE A 12 8.96 -11.01 -12.54
N LYS A 13 8.11 -11.49 -13.45
CA LYS A 13 8.56 -12.20 -14.66
C LYS A 13 8.51 -11.36 -15.94
N ASN A 14 7.53 -10.47 -16.03
CA ASN A 14 7.22 -9.71 -17.25
C ASN A 14 7.68 -8.26 -17.14
N LYS A 15 7.77 -7.59 -18.30
CA LYS A 15 7.94 -6.14 -18.35
C LYS A 15 6.73 -5.43 -17.71
N PRO A 16 6.91 -4.23 -17.13
CA PRO A 16 5.81 -3.49 -16.51
C PRO A 16 4.65 -3.24 -17.49
N TYR A 17 3.43 -3.53 -17.07
CA TYR A 17 2.21 -3.33 -17.84
C TYR A 17 1.24 -2.42 -17.08
N PRO A 18 1.35 -1.08 -17.23
CA PRO A 18 0.51 -0.13 -16.53
C PRO A 18 -0.82 0.13 -17.24
N LYS A 19 -1.81 0.61 -16.46
CA LYS A 19 -3.04 1.21 -17.00
C LYS A 19 -2.66 2.34 -17.97
N SER A 20 -3.05 2.19 -19.23
CA SER A 20 -2.58 3.04 -20.32
C SER A 20 -3.59 3.09 -21.47
N ARG A 21 -3.33 3.90 -22.50
CA ARG A 21 -4.17 3.95 -23.73
C ARG A 21 -4.31 2.59 -24.44
N TYR A 22 -3.32 1.72 -24.23
CA TYR A 22 -3.25 0.37 -24.80
C TYR A 22 -3.85 -0.69 -23.86
N CYS A 23 -3.76 -0.49 -22.54
CA CYS A 23 -4.33 -1.37 -21.52
C CYS A 23 -5.64 -0.78 -20.98
N ARG A 24 -6.76 -1.11 -21.64
CA ARG A 24 -8.10 -0.61 -21.32
C ARG A 24 -8.88 -1.61 -20.46
N GLY A 25 -9.88 -1.14 -19.71
CA GLY A 25 -10.71 -1.99 -18.85
C GLY A 25 -10.02 -2.48 -17.57
N VAL A 26 -8.90 -1.85 -17.20
CA VAL A 26 -8.16 -2.18 -15.97
C VAL A 26 -8.99 -1.79 -14.74
N PRO A 27 -9.26 -2.72 -13.81
CA PRO A 27 -9.95 -2.40 -12.57
C PRO A 27 -9.13 -1.44 -11.71
N ASP A 28 -9.81 -0.59 -10.95
CA ASP A 28 -9.14 0.31 -10.03
C ASP A 28 -8.53 -0.46 -8.83
N PRO A 29 -7.36 -0.04 -8.32
CA PRO A 29 -6.70 -0.73 -7.22
C PRO A 29 -7.53 -0.64 -5.94
N LYS A 30 -7.43 -1.68 -5.10
CA LYS A 30 -8.19 -1.75 -3.85
C LYS A 30 -7.76 -0.67 -2.84
N ILE A 31 -6.46 -0.39 -2.76
CA ILE A 31 -5.92 0.72 -1.96
C ILE A 31 -6.28 2.05 -2.61
N ARG A 32 -7.07 2.86 -1.89
CA ARG A 32 -7.49 4.20 -2.33
C ARG A 32 -6.89 5.32 -1.48
N ILE A 33 -6.50 5.00 -0.24
CA ILE A 33 -5.99 5.95 0.73
C ILE A 33 -4.56 5.56 1.08
N TYR A 34 -3.61 6.42 0.79
CA TYR A 34 -2.18 6.16 1.06
C TYR A 34 -1.70 6.79 2.36
N ASP A 35 -2.26 7.95 2.71
CA ASP A 35 -1.96 8.65 3.95
C ASP A 35 -3.09 8.48 4.96
N VAL A 36 -2.77 8.17 6.21
CA VAL A 36 -3.71 7.98 7.32
C VAL A 36 -3.14 8.63 8.59
N GLY A 37 -4.01 8.93 9.56
CA GLY A 37 -3.63 9.63 10.79
C GLY A 37 -3.52 11.15 10.57
N MET A 38 -2.65 11.80 11.33
CA MET A 38 -2.58 13.25 11.38
C MET A 38 -1.65 13.83 10.29
N LYS A 39 -2.25 14.21 9.16
CA LYS A 39 -1.54 14.66 7.94
C LYS A 39 -1.08 16.12 7.95
N LYS A 40 -1.69 16.94 8.80
CA LYS A 40 -1.54 18.41 8.79
C LYS A 40 -0.54 18.94 9.81
N LYS A 41 -0.08 18.08 10.74
CA LYS A 41 0.87 18.49 11.78
C LYS A 41 2.24 18.78 11.19
N GLY A 42 2.95 19.69 11.84
CA GLY A 42 4.30 20.10 11.46
C GLY A 42 5.31 18.96 11.60
N VAL A 43 6.44 19.09 10.93
CA VAL A 43 7.54 18.10 10.96
C VAL A 43 8.12 17.96 12.37
N ASP A 44 8.09 19.02 13.17
CA ASP A 44 8.67 19.07 14.51
C ASP A 44 7.90 18.25 15.55
N GLU A 45 6.62 17.94 15.30
CA GLU A 45 5.77 17.19 16.24
C GLU A 45 6.01 15.68 16.19
N PHE A 46 6.63 15.17 15.13
CA PHE A 46 6.89 13.74 14.93
C PHE A 46 8.38 13.48 14.67
N PRO A 47 9.21 13.37 15.73
CA PRO A 47 10.66 13.26 15.59
C PRO A 47 11.13 11.87 15.10
N TYR A 48 10.31 10.83 15.23
CA TYR A 48 10.68 9.45 14.91
C TYR A 48 10.07 8.97 13.60
N CYS A 49 10.85 8.23 12.83
CA CYS A 49 10.43 7.65 11.56
C CYS A 49 10.75 6.16 11.50
N VAL A 50 9.74 5.34 11.20
CA VAL A 50 9.89 3.89 11.03
C VAL A 50 9.48 3.51 9.61
N HIS A 51 10.28 2.65 8.97
CA HIS A 51 10.04 2.19 7.62
C HIS A 51 9.95 0.67 7.55
N LEU A 52 8.88 0.18 6.92
CA LEU A 52 8.77 -1.21 6.52
C LEU A 52 9.40 -1.35 5.13
N VAL A 53 10.46 -2.16 5.04
CA VAL A 53 11.23 -2.37 3.81
C VAL A 53 11.17 -3.85 3.44
N SER A 54 10.86 -4.12 2.17
CA SER A 54 10.91 -5.48 1.63
C SER A 54 12.36 -5.89 1.41
N TRP A 55 12.72 -7.08 1.90
CA TRP A 55 14.02 -7.70 1.64
C TRP A 55 14.06 -8.49 0.32
N GLU A 56 12.89 -8.82 -0.23
CA GLU A 56 12.77 -9.53 -1.50
C GLU A 56 12.19 -8.62 -2.59
N LYS A 57 12.58 -8.90 -3.84
CA LYS A 57 12.00 -8.25 -5.02
C LYS A 57 10.78 -9.03 -5.48
N GLU A 58 9.61 -8.58 -5.07
CA GLU A 58 8.34 -9.23 -5.36
C GLU A 58 7.25 -8.23 -5.77
N ASN A 59 6.17 -8.75 -6.37
CA ASN A 59 4.97 -7.97 -6.62
C ASN A 59 4.04 -8.01 -5.40
N ALA A 60 3.86 -6.88 -4.75
CA ALA A 60 2.83 -6.70 -3.73
C ALA A 60 1.48 -6.37 -4.39
N SER A 61 0.45 -7.17 -4.09
CA SER A 61 -0.90 -6.91 -4.59
C SER A 61 -1.55 -5.68 -3.93
N SER A 62 -2.44 -5.00 -4.63
CA SER A 62 -3.15 -3.81 -4.11
C SER A 62 -3.96 -4.09 -2.84
N GLU A 63 -4.43 -5.32 -2.69
CA GLU A 63 -5.25 -5.83 -1.60
C GLU A 63 -4.38 -6.19 -0.39
N ALA A 64 -3.18 -6.70 -0.62
CA ALA A 64 -2.19 -6.87 0.45
C ALA A 64 -1.79 -5.50 1.03
N LEU A 65 -1.58 -4.50 0.16
CA LEU A 65 -1.29 -3.13 0.60
C LEU A 65 -2.45 -2.52 1.40
N GLU A 66 -3.69 -2.69 0.95
CA GLU A 66 -4.86 -2.20 1.68
C GLU A 66 -5.06 -2.94 3.02
N ALA A 67 -4.87 -4.26 3.04
CA ALA A 67 -4.95 -5.05 4.27
C ALA A 67 -3.89 -4.62 5.29
N ALA A 68 -2.63 -4.46 4.86
CA ALA A 68 -1.55 -3.97 5.69
C ALA A 68 -1.87 -2.57 6.24
N ARG A 69 -2.36 -1.66 5.40
CA ARG A 69 -2.76 -0.31 5.80
C ARG A 69 -3.87 -0.32 6.87
N ILE A 70 -4.91 -1.14 6.69
CA ILE A 70 -6.03 -1.26 7.65
C ILE A 70 -5.51 -1.76 8.99
N VAL A 71 -4.69 -2.82 8.99
CA VAL A 71 -4.15 -3.44 10.22
C VAL A 71 -3.24 -2.46 10.95
N CYS A 72 -2.31 -1.81 10.25
CA CYS A 72 -1.44 -0.80 10.86
C CYS A 72 -2.26 0.36 11.44
N ASN A 73 -3.25 0.87 10.71
CA ASN A 73 -4.09 1.95 11.21
C ASN A 73 -4.90 1.55 12.45
N TYR A 74 -5.47 0.33 12.46
CA TYR A 74 -6.21 -0.19 13.61
C TYR A 74 -5.33 -0.28 14.85
N TYR A 75 -4.14 -0.88 14.72
CA TYR A 75 -3.20 -1.05 15.82
C TYR A 75 -2.72 0.29 16.38
N MET A 76 -2.31 1.21 15.50
CA MET A 76 -1.83 2.53 15.91
C MET A 76 -2.94 3.37 16.53
N THR A 77 -4.17 3.31 16.00
CA THR A 77 -5.33 4.03 16.58
C THR A 77 -5.65 3.50 17.98
N LYS A 78 -5.54 2.18 18.21
CA LYS A 78 -5.83 1.56 19.50
C LYS A 78 -4.77 1.89 20.56
N ASN A 79 -3.50 1.90 20.19
CA ASN A 79 -2.40 1.99 21.16
C ASN A 79 -1.81 3.40 21.32
N ALA A 80 -1.69 4.16 20.23
CA ALA A 80 -1.11 5.51 20.25
C ALA A 80 -2.17 6.62 20.20
N GLY A 81 -3.35 6.32 19.63
CA GLY A 81 -4.39 7.32 19.38
C GLY A 81 -4.29 7.92 17.98
N LYS A 82 -5.44 8.35 17.43
CA LYS A 82 -5.59 8.76 16.02
C LYS A 82 -4.73 9.97 15.62
N ASP A 83 -4.42 10.84 16.57
CA ASP A 83 -3.69 12.10 16.32
C ASP A 83 -2.19 12.01 16.63
N ALA A 84 -1.72 10.84 17.06
CA ALA A 84 -0.35 10.61 17.51
C ALA A 84 0.57 10.02 16.43
N PHE A 85 0.08 9.78 15.21
CA PHE A 85 0.91 9.23 14.13
C PHE A 85 0.49 9.73 12.74
N PRO A 86 1.47 9.97 11.85
CA PRO A 86 1.26 9.97 10.41
C PRO A 86 1.69 8.61 9.83
N LEU A 87 0.80 7.96 9.07
CA LEU A 87 1.11 6.74 8.32
C LEU A 87 1.00 7.00 6.83
N ARG A 88 2.04 6.63 6.07
CA ARG A 88 2.06 6.72 4.60
C ARG A 88 2.47 5.40 3.97
N VAL A 89 1.63 4.88 3.10
CA VAL A 89 1.99 3.81 2.16
C VAL A 89 2.73 4.44 0.99
N ARG A 90 4.03 4.12 0.84
CA ARG A 90 4.89 4.71 -0.21
C ARG A 90 4.73 4.03 -1.58
N VAL A 91 4.29 2.78 -1.60
CA VAL A 91 4.21 1.97 -2.82
C VAL A 91 2.84 2.15 -3.48
N HIS A 92 2.84 2.37 -4.79
CA HIS A 92 1.63 2.43 -5.60
C HIS A 92 1.55 1.22 -6.55
N PRO A 93 0.41 0.51 -6.62
CA PRO A 93 0.24 -0.65 -7.49
C PRO A 93 -0.05 -0.22 -8.93
N PHE A 94 0.99 0.06 -9.71
CA PHE A 94 0.85 0.44 -11.12
C PHE A 94 0.79 -0.75 -12.08
N LEU A 95 1.40 -1.88 -11.70
CA LEU A 95 1.41 -3.09 -12.51
C LEU A 95 0.03 -3.75 -12.51
N VAL A 96 -0.50 -4.00 -13.71
CA VAL A 96 -1.74 -4.77 -13.91
C VAL A 96 -1.39 -6.25 -14.04
N LEU A 97 -2.16 -7.12 -13.35
CA LEU A 97 -1.97 -8.57 -13.23
C LEU A 97 -3.14 -9.37 -13.78
#